data_AF-A0A6J4MQW0-F1
#
_entry.id   AF-A0A6J4MQW0-F1
#
_cell.length_a   1.000
_cell.length_b   1.000
_cell.length_c   1.000
_cell.angle_alpha   90.00
_cell.angle_beta   90.00
_cell.angle_gamma   90.00
#
_symmetry.space_group_name_H-M   'P 1'
#
loop_
_entity.id
_entity.type
_entity.pdbx_description
1 polymer ?
#
loop_
_entity_poly.entity_id
_entity_poly.type
_entity_poly.pdbx_seq_one_letter_code
_entity_poly.pdbx_strand_id
1 'polypeptide(L)'
;MVSLTYRAAVDDPGRFAKSKSVGAFFGLTPKRYQSGEADVTGGITRVGDASVRTALHDAANALLTRATRFSTLKRWAVDVAKRRGMRRAKVALARKLATVLHRIWADGTEFRWGQDPAAAAA
;
A
#
# COMPACT_ATOMS: atom_id res chain seq x y z
N MET A 1 -12.07 -10.62 4.45
CA MET A 1 -10.92 -11.40 3.95
C MET A 1 -9.60 -10.66 4.13
N VAL A 2 -9.40 -9.48 3.55
CA VAL A 2 -8.10 -8.74 3.60
C VAL A 2 -7.53 -8.54 5.01
N SER A 3 -8.35 -8.16 5.98
CA SER A 3 -7.92 -7.93 7.37
C SER A 3 -7.40 -9.19 8.06
N LEU A 4 -8.09 -10.32 7.89
CA LEU A 4 -7.72 -11.60 8.48
C LEU A 4 -6.41 -12.13 7.88
N THR A 5 -6.30 -12.13 6.54
CA THR A 5 -5.09 -12.56 5.83
C THR A 5 -3.88 -11.70 6.23
N TYR A 6 -4.08 -10.39 6.37
CA TYR A 6 -3.01 -9.48 6.79
C TYR A 6 -2.54 -9.75 8.22
N ARG A 7 -3.48 -9.90 9.17
CA ARG A 7 -3.13 -10.19 10.57
C ARG A 7 -2.41 -11.53 10.71
N ALA A 8 -2.92 -12.57 10.06
CA ALA A 8 -2.30 -13.90 10.10
C ALA A 8 -0.86 -13.90 9.56
N ALA A 9 -0.55 -13.07 8.56
CA ALA A 9 0.78 -13.03 7.98
C ALA A 9 1.78 -12.12 8.71
N VAL A 10 1.30 -11.10 9.43
CA VAL A 10 2.14 -10.23 10.27
C VAL A 10 2.39 -10.87 11.64
N ASP A 11 1.39 -11.58 12.18
CA ASP A 11 1.36 -12.22 13.50
C ASP A 11 1.46 -11.22 14.67
N ASP A 12 2.62 -10.58 14.85
CA ASP A 12 2.88 -9.55 15.85
C ASP A 12 3.14 -8.17 15.21
N PRO A 13 2.33 -7.13 15.48
CA PRO A 13 2.60 -5.78 15.00
C PRO A 13 3.86 -5.15 15.61
N GLY A 14 4.36 -5.65 16.75
CA GLY A 14 5.60 -5.21 17.39
C GLY A 14 6.86 -5.64 16.64
N ARG A 15 6.77 -6.67 15.78
CA ARG A 15 7.89 -7.20 15.00
C ARG A 15 8.57 -6.18 14.09
N PHE A 16 7.83 -5.16 13.63
CA PHE A 16 8.37 -4.15 12.71
C PHE A 16 8.72 -2.85 13.45
N ALA A 17 10.01 -2.60 13.64
CA ALA A 17 10.51 -1.32 14.17
C ALA A 17 10.02 -0.08 13.38
N LYS A 18 9.75 -0.25 12.08
CA LYS A 18 9.18 0.80 11.21
C LYS A 18 8.07 0.21 10.35
N SER A 19 6.86 0.76 10.43
CA SER A 19 5.70 0.27 9.65
C SER A 19 5.92 0.28 8.14
N LYS A 20 6.78 1.16 7.63
CA LYS A 20 7.14 1.22 6.20
C LYS A 20 7.86 -0.05 5.71
N SER A 21 8.43 -0.84 6.62
CA SER A 21 9.15 -2.08 6.30
C SER A 21 8.19 -3.21 5.92
N VAL A 22 6.92 -3.14 6.34
CA VAL A 22 5.90 -4.16 6.02
C VAL A 22 5.67 -4.28 4.52
N GLY A 23 5.75 -3.17 3.78
CA GLY A 23 5.65 -3.23 2.31
C GLY A 23 6.79 -4.02 1.68
N ALA A 24 8.00 -3.98 2.24
CA ALA A 24 9.13 -4.78 1.77
C ALA A 24 8.98 -6.25 2.17
N PHE A 25 8.44 -6.52 3.37
CA PHE A 25 8.15 -7.86 3.87
C PHE A 25 7.20 -8.64 2.94
N PHE A 26 6.18 -7.98 2.40
CA PHE A 26 5.25 -8.58 1.40
C PHE A 26 5.73 -8.49 -0.05
N GLY A 27 6.98 -8.08 -0.26
CA GLY A 27 7.60 -8.02 -1.59
C GLY A 27 6.95 -7.01 -2.53
N LEU A 28 6.38 -5.93 -2.00
CA LEU A 28 5.77 -4.82 -2.74
C LEU A 28 6.77 -3.70 -3.07
N THR A 29 8.06 -3.91 -2.81
CA THR A 29 9.14 -2.98 -3.17
C THR A 29 9.71 -3.33 -4.54
N PRO A 30 10.14 -2.32 -5.33
CA PRO A 30 10.87 -2.58 -6.57
C PRO A 30 12.13 -3.40 -6.30
N LYS A 31 12.43 -4.35 -7.18
CA LYS A 31 13.72 -5.02 -7.26
C LYS A 31 14.72 -4.04 -7.87
N ARG A 32 15.83 -3.79 -7.17
CA ARG A 32 16.94 -2.99 -7.67
C ARG A 32 18.09 -3.92 -8.02
N TYR A 33 18.63 -3.78 -9.23
CA TYR A 33 19.88 -4.39 -9.63
C TYR A 33 20.90 -3.27 -9.78
N GLN A 34 21.93 -3.27 -8.94
CA GLN A 34 22.95 -2.23 -8.93
C GLN A 34 24.33 -2.89 -8.99
N SER A 35 25.07 -2.60 -10.06
CA SER A 35 26.51 -2.85 -10.19
C SER A 35 27.23 -1.50 -10.24
N GLY A 36 28.57 -1.49 -10.21
CA GLY A 36 29.35 -0.25 -10.32
C GLY A 36 29.07 0.56 -11.59
N GLU A 37 28.50 -0.08 -12.62
CA GLU A 37 28.27 0.51 -13.94
C GLU A 37 26.78 0.64 -14.29
N ALA A 38 25.88 -0.08 -13.61
CA ALA A 38 24.45 -0.10 -13.94
C ALA A 38 23.56 -0.03 -12.70
N ASP A 39 22.55 0.84 -12.73
CA ASP A 39 21.47 0.91 -11.73
C ASP A 39 20.12 0.76 -12.43
N VAL A 40 19.52 -0.42 -12.32
CA VAL A 40 18.26 -0.79 -12.97
C VAL A 40 17.19 -1.05 -11.93
N THR A 41 16.09 -0.30 -12.01
CA THR A 41 14.88 -0.53 -11.21
C THR A 41 13.89 -1.38 -12.00
N GLY A 42 13.68 -2.62 -11.54
CA GLY A 42 12.78 -3.60 -12.16
C GLY A 42 11.37 -3.65 -11.54
N GLY A 43 10.68 -4.76 -11.78
CA GLY A 43 9.40 -5.06 -11.14
C GLY A 43 9.51 -5.25 -9.62
N ILE A 44 8.39 -5.49 -8.95
CA ILE A 44 8.42 -5.78 -7.50
C ILE A 44 9.16 -7.09 -7.20
N THR A 45 9.74 -7.20 -6.00
CA THR A 45 10.51 -8.38 -5.61
C THR A 45 9.67 -9.65 -5.50
N ARG A 46 8.38 -9.53 -5.16
CA ARG A 46 7.42 -10.65 -4.94
C ARG A 46 7.82 -11.62 -3.82
N VAL A 47 8.79 -11.26 -2.99
CA VAL A 47 9.20 -12.01 -1.80
C VAL A 47 8.06 -12.02 -0.77
N GLY A 48 7.99 -13.07 0.05
CA GLY A 48 6.98 -13.22 1.10
C GLY A 48 5.64 -13.75 0.58
N ASP A 49 4.60 -13.58 1.40
CA ASP A 49 3.29 -14.19 1.20
C ASP A 49 2.55 -13.65 -0.04
N ALA A 50 2.22 -14.55 -0.97
CA ALA A 50 1.48 -14.22 -2.18
C ALA A 50 0.00 -13.90 -1.93
N SER A 51 -0.64 -14.57 -0.98
CA SER A 51 -2.04 -14.36 -0.59
C SER A 51 -2.24 -12.96 -0.02
N VAL A 52 -1.34 -12.49 0.84
CA VAL A 52 -1.40 -11.12 1.38
C VAL A 52 -1.22 -10.09 0.27
N ARG A 53 -0.26 -10.33 -0.63
CA ARG A 53 -0.01 -9.45 -1.77
C ARG A 53 -1.24 -9.34 -2.68
N THR A 54 -1.91 -10.45 -2.96
CA THR A 54 -3.17 -10.47 -3.72
C THR A 54 -4.27 -9.74 -2.97
N ALA A 55 -4.46 -10.01 -1.68
CA ALA A 55 -5.47 -9.35 -0.86
C ALA A 55 -5.28 -7.82 -0.81
N LEU A 56 -4.04 -7.34 -0.67
CA LEU A 56 -3.70 -5.92 -0.70
C LEU A 56 -3.92 -5.30 -2.09
N HIS A 57 -3.63 -6.04 -3.16
CA HIS A 57 -3.88 -5.60 -4.52
C HIS A 57 -5.39 -5.49 -4.81
N ASP A 58 -6.19 -6.45 -4.33
CA ASP A 58 -7.63 -6.42 -4.48
C ASP A 58 -8.27 -5.28 -3.67
N ALA A 59 -7.77 -5.01 -2.46
CA ALA A 59 -8.16 -3.84 -1.69
C ALA A 59 -7.84 -2.53 -2.43
N ALA A 60 -6.63 -2.42 -3.01
CA ALA A 60 -6.24 -1.28 -3.81
C ALA A 60 -7.12 -1.11 -5.06
N ASN A 61 -7.44 -2.22 -5.73
CA ASN A 61 -8.33 -2.23 -6.89
C ASN A 61 -9.74 -1.76 -6.49
N ALA A 62 -10.30 -2.28 -5.40
CA ALA A 62 -11.61 -1.88 -4.90
C ALA A 62 -11.66 -0.39 -4.51
N LEU A 63 -10.60 0.15 -3.89
CA LEU A 63 -10.53 1.56 -3.53
C LEU A 63 -10.49 2.49 -4.77
N LEU A 64 -9.82 2.06 -5.84
CA LEU A 64 -9.72 2.85 -7.07
C LEU A 64 -10.93 2.73 -8.00
N THR A 65 -11.68 1.62 -7.93
CA THR A 65 -12.76 1.32 -8.90
C THR A 65 -14.16 1.39 -8.31
N ARG A 66 -14.36 1.00 -7.04
CA ARG A 66 -15.69 0.85 -6.43
C ARG A 66 -15.96 1.83 -5.30
N ALA A 67 -14.93 2.21 -4.53
CA ALA A 67 -15.14 3.11 -3.41
C ALA A 67 -15.56 4.49 -3.90
N THR A 68 -16.73 4.97 -3.50
CA THR A 68 -17.23 6.31 -3.84
C THR A 68 -16.69 7.37 -2.87
N ARG A 69 -16.46 7.00 -1.61
CA ARG A 69 -15.96 7.88 -0.56
C ARG A 69 -14.61 8.49 -0.90
N PHE A 70 -14.48 9.79 -0.67
CA PHE A 70 -13.21 10.50 -0.78
C PHE A 70 -12.21 10.02 0.29
N SER A 71 -10.94 9.93 -0.10
CA SER A 71 -9.83 9.93 0.85
C SER A 71 -8.61 10.58 0.22
N THR A 72 -7.78 11.22 1.04
CA THR A 72 -6.47 11.72 0.63
C THR A 72 -5.59 10.59 0.04
N LEU A 73 -5.74 9.37 0.55
CA LEU A 73 -5.08 8.17 0.02
C LEU A 73 -5.55 7.83 -1.40
N LYS A 74 -6.86 7.84 -1.65
CA LYS A 74 -7.44 7.61 -2.98
C LYS A 74 -7.02 8.71 -3.96
N ARG A 75 -7.08 9.98 -3.56
CA ARG A 75 -6.61 11.12 -4.38
C ARG A 75 -5.15 10.93 -4.79
N TRP A 76 -4.27 10.67 -3.82
CA TRP A 76 -2.87 10.38 -4.09
C TRP A 76 -2.69 9.21 -5.07
N ALA A 77 -3.47 8.14 -4.94
CA ALA A 77 -3.39 7.00 -5.85
C ALA A 77 -3.87 7.33 -7.28
N VAL A 78 -4.89 8.17 -7.42
CA VAL A 78 -5.32 8.70 -8.73
C VAL A 78 -4.22 9.55 -9.36
N ASP A 79 -3.52 10.39 -8.59
CA ASP A 79 -2.41 11.20 -9.10
C ASP A 79 -1.20 10.35 -9.51
N VAL A 80 -0.98 9.22 -8.84
CA VAL A 80 0.01 8.22 -9.27
C VAL A 80 -0.44 7.56 -10.58
N ALA A 81 -1.73 7.24 -10.71
CA ALA A 81 -2.29 6.62 -11.92
C ALA A 81 -2.14 7.54 -13.13
N LYS A 82 -2.38 8.85 -12.98
CA LYS A 82 -2.17 9.86 -14.03
C LYS A 82 -0.72 9.92 -14.50
N ARG A 83 0.26 9.85 -13.59
CA ARG A 83 1.69 10.01 -13.92
C ARG A 83 2.38 8.74 -14.39
N ARG A 84 1.97 7.56 -13.89
CA ARG A 84 2.70 6.29 -14.08
C ARG A 84 1.83 5.14 -14.58
N GLY A 85 0.54 5.38 -14.80
CA GLY A 85 -0.42 4.38 -15.27
C GLY A 85 -1.09 3.58 -14.14
N MET A 86 -2.28 3.08 -14.44
CA MET A 86 -3.17 2.43 -13.47
C MET A 86 -2.56 1.19 -12.80
N ARG A 87 -1.84 0.34 -13.55
CA ARG A 87 -1.21 -0.87 -13.00
C ARG A 87 -0.17 -0.53 -11.93
N ARG A 88 0.68 0.48 -12.16
CA ARG A 88 1.68 0.94 -11.19
C ARG A 88 1.03 1.61 -9.99
N ALA A 89 -0.06 2.34 -10.19
CA ALA A 89 -0.81 2.95 -9.10
C ALA A 89 -1.45 1.93 -8.16
N LYS A 90 -2.02 0.84 -8.67
CA LYS A 90 -2.56 -0.26 -7.84
C LYS A 90 -1.50 -0.85 -6.92
N VAL A 91 -0.32 -1.15 -7.46
CA VAL A 91 0.81 -1.69 -6.67
C VAL A 91 1.32 -0.67 -5.64
N ALA A 92 1.46 0.59 -6.03
CA ALA A 92 1.87 1.66 -5.12
C ALA A 92 0.86 1.86 -3.97
N LEU A 93 -0.44 1.79 -4.29
CA LEU A 93 -1.51 1.87 -3.32
C LEU A 93 -1.53 0.65 -2.39
N ALA A 94 -1.35 -0.57 -2.91
CA ALA A 94 -1.23 -1.78 -2.09
C ALA A 94 -0.09 -1.66 -1.06
N ARG A 95 1.08 -1.14 -1.48
CA ARG A 95 2.21 -0.89 -0.57
C ARG A 95 1.86 0.15 0.52
N LYS A 96 1.15 1.21 0.15
CA LYS A 96 0.75 2.26 1.10
C LYS A 96 -0.32 1.77 2.06
N LEU A 97 -1.28 0.97 1.59
CA LEU A 97 -2.28 0.28 2.42
C LEU A 97 -1.61 -0.66 3.43
N ALA A 98 -0.60 -1.42 3.03
CA ALA A 98 0.14 -2.28 3.96
C ALA A 98 0.77 -1.49 5.12
N THR A 99 1.26 -0.28 4.86
CA THR A 99 1.85 0.59 5.89
C THR A 99 0.77 1.18 6.80
N VAL A 100 -0.36 1.60 6.23
CA VAL A 100 -1.50 2.17 6.97
C VAL A 100 -2.15 1.13 7.88
N LEU A 101 -2.38 -0.09 7.38
CA LEU A 101 -2.95 -1.18 8.17
C LEU A 101 -2.08 -1.52 9.37
N HIS A 102 -0.76 -1.57 9.20
CA HIS A 102 0.16 -1.76 10.31
C HIS A 102 0.06 -0.65 11.35
N ARG A 103 -0.05 0.62 10.92
CA ARG A 103 -0.12 1.77 11.82
C ARG A 103 -1.42 1.78 12.62
N ILE A 104 -2.53 1.56 11.94
CA ILE A 104 -3.85 1.40 12.57
C ILE A 104 -3.81 0.30 13.63
N TRP A 105 -3.18 -0.84 13.32
CA TRP A 105 -3.12 -1.95 14.25
C TRP A 105 -2.16 -1.72 15.42
N ALA A 106 -0.96 -1.18 15.16
CA ALA A 106 0.03 -0.90 16.20
C ALA A 106 -0.41 0.22 17.15
N ASP A 107 -1.06 1.26 16.62
CA ASP A 107 -1.46 2.44 17.40
C ASP A 107 -2.90 2.29 17.97
N GLY A 108 -3.66 1.27 17.55
CA GLY A 108 -5.06 1.09 17.93
C GLY A 108 -6.01 2.19 17.39
N THR A 109 -5.58 2.92 16.36
CA THR A 109 -6.30 4.09 15.83
C THR A 109 -7.13 3.76 14.59
N GLU A 110 -8.10 4.60 14.26
CA GLU A 110 -8.93 4.43 13.06
C GLU A 110 -8.29 5.03 11.80
N PHE A 111 -8.77 4.58 10.62
CA PHE A 111 -8.32 5.15 9.34
C PHE A 111 -8.78 6.61 9.19
N ARG A 112 -7.80 7.50 9.04
CA ARG A 112 -8.03 8.92 8.79
C ARG A 112 -8.25 9.14 7.29
N TRP A 113 -9.51 9.43 6.93
CA TRP A 113 -9.90 9.72 5.54
C TRP A 113 -9.21 10.96 4.97
N GLY A 114 -8.87 11.92 5.84
CA GLY A 114 -8.36 13.25 5.49
C GLY A 114 -9.49 14.18 5.02
N GLN A 115 -9.23 15.48 5.04
CA GLN A 115 -10.21 16.50 4.64
C GLN A 115 -10.45 16.42 3.13
N ASP A 116 -11.72 16.47 2.72
CA ASP A 116 -12.07 16.70 1.33
C ASP A 116 -11.70 18.15 0.97
N PRO A 117 -10.84 18.40 -0.02
CA PRO A 117 -10.59 19.78 -0.48
C PRO A 117 -11.87 20.54 -0.85
N ALA A 118 -12.96 19.86 -1.21
CA ALA A 118 -14.26 20.49 -1.47
C ALA A 118 -14.99 20.91 -0.17
N ALA A 119 -14.76 20.21 0.95
CA ALA A 119 -15.32 20.56 2.26
C ALA A 119 -14.53 21.67 2.98
N ALA A 120 -13.28 21.93 2.58
CA ALA A 120 -12.45 23.00 3.12
C ALA A 120 -12.63 24.35 2.40
N ALA A 121 -13.41 24.38 1.31
CA ALA A 121 -13.69 25.57 0.50
C ALA A 121 -15.13 26.10 0.71
N ALA A 122 -15.85 25.57 1.69
CA ALA A 122 -17.15 26.04 2.18
C ALA A 122 -16.99 26.62 3.58
#